data_AF-A0A8H3H1L0-F1
#
_entry.id   AF-A0A8H3H1L0-F1
#
_cell.length_a   1.000
_cell.length_b   1.000
_cell.length_c   1.000
_cell.angle_alpha   90.00
_cell.angle_beta   90.00
_cell.angle_gamma   90.00
#
_symmetry.space_group_name_H-M   'P 1'
#
loop_
_entity.id
_entity.type
_entity.pdbx_description
1 polymer ?
#
loop_
_entity_poly.entity_id
_entity_poly.type
_entity_poly.pdbx_seq_one_letter_code
_entity_poly.pdbx_strand_id
1 'polypeptide(L)'
;MMMMMKFTSFVLALGGMVAAQEWPSEYSNPLLAKVLLCSRTDGFRHDSIPTAVKQLQVWGPYYNISFDATEDQEKFTVENLAQYDALLFVHTSGDIFDSTGQDAFEDYLAKGGNFAAVHAASTTYMLKPWAPWTETLGATFIHHPKRQTATFVKETTGHPATNPTPDRWTFDEEVYSFTSDPRRLGAKLLYSVDSSSYEETNVVDEQGKPHPIAWYQDYAAGAVIKSGGPGPGIAGRSFYSSLGHNNATWMDPTFMKHIMGGLVWTLASNTTRVAAGLYDGVQPTVRTGATNNQTTAGLAAWSPVLGSDQTAPAPPIPKPTPTSTGGEPESSDGANTSSTSGGVASVPCNIWAIATVVMGAILGASL
;
A
#
# COMPACT_ATOMS: atom_id res chain seq x y z
N MET A 1 -63.10 -4.18 61.19
CA MET A 1 -63.85 -4.03 59.92
C MET A 1 -62.96 -3.29 58.93
N MET A 2 -62.70 -3.90 57.77
CA MET A 2 -62.10 -3.32 56.54
C MET A 2 -60.73 -2.60 56.59
N MET A 3 -59.70 -3.34 56.14
CA MET A 3 -58.89 -3.11 54.93
C MET A 3 -58.47 -1.67 54.58
N MET A 4 -57.15 -1.42 54.52
CA MET A 4 -56.57 -0.58 53.47
C MET A 4 -55.08 -0.85 53.28
N MET A 5 -54.75 -1.23 52.04
CA MET A 5 -53.45 -1.59 51.51
C MET A 5 -52.64 -0.31 51.23
N LYS A 6 -51.38 -0.24 51.65
CA LYS A 6 -50.41 0.75 51.14
C LYS A 6 -49.13 0.03 50.73
N PHE A 7 -48.92 -0.02 49.42
CA PHE A 7 -47.66 -0.39 48.79
C PHE A 7 -46.59 0.65 49.14
N THR A 8 -45.44 0.21 49.65
CA THR A 8 -44.25 1.04 49.75
C THR A 8 -43.19 0.40 48.87
N SER A 9 -42.85 1.07 47.77
CA SER A 9 -41.82 0.65 46.82
C SER A 9 -40.44 0.70 47.46
N PHE A 10 -39.72 -0.42 47.40
CA PHE A 10 -38.29 -0.48 47.73
C PHE A 10 -37.51 -0.28 46.42
N VAL A 11 -36.83 0.87 46.28
CA VAL A 11 -35.84 1.07 45.21
C VAL A 11 -34.54 0.43 45.68
N LEU A 12 -34.25 -0.77 45.19
CA LEU A 12 -32.93 -1.39 45.31
C LEU A 12 -32.01 -0.78 44.26
N ALA A 13 -31.10 0.09 44.70
CA ALA A 13 -29.96 0.51 43.91
C ALA A 13 -28.97 -0.67 43.82
N LEU A 14 -29.03 -1.45 42.74
CA LEU A 14 -27.91 -2.31 42.34
C LEU A 14 -26.86 -1.44 41.64
N GLY A 15 -25.86 -1.01 42.41
CA GLY A 15 -24.58 -0.58 41.85
C GLY A 15 -23.87 -1.79 41.27
N GLY A 16 -24.06 -2.05 39.98
CA GLY A 16 -23.24 -2.99 39.23
C GLY A 16 -21.85 -2.41 39.04
N MET A 17 -20.87 -2.91 39.79
CA MET A 17 -19.47 -2.79 39.38
C MET A 17 -19.32 -3.50 38.04
N VAL A 18 -19.25 -2.73 36.94
CA VAL A 18 -18.68 -3.21 35.70
C VAL A 18 -17.18 -3.30 35.95
N ALA A 19 -16.70 -4.47 36.33
CA ALA A 19 -15.30 -4.78 36.16
C ALA A 19 -15.04 -4.67 34.65
N ALA A 20 -14.21 -3.70 34.25
CA ALA A 20 -13.64 -3.70 32.91
C ALA A 20 -12.88 -5.02 32.79
N GLN A 21 -13.44 -5.96 32.03
CA GLN A 21 -12.77 -7.20 31.70
C GLN A 21 -11.56 -6.80 30.86
N GLU A 22 -10.38 -6.83 31.46
CA GLU A 22 -9.12 -6.65 30.74
C GLU A 22 -9.02 -7.81 29.74
N TRP A 23 -9.03 -7.48 28.46
CA TRP A 23 -8.89 -8.44 27.39
C TRP A 23 -7.44 -8.97 27.45
N PRO A 24 -7.21 -10.28 27.44
CA PRO A 24 -5.86 -10.82 27.38
C PRO A 24 -5.14 -10.20 26.16
N SER A 25 -3.93 -9.68 26.37
CA SER A 25 -3.11 -9.00 25.36
C SER A 25 -2.59 -9.92 24.24
N GLU A 26 -3.04 -11.18 24.20
CA GLU A 26 -2.66 -12.18 23.21
C GLU A 26 -3.92 -12.85 22.64
N TYR A 27 -4.75 -12.06 21.96
CA TYR A 27 -5.73 -12.63 21.04
C TYR A 27 -5.04 -12.84 19.68
N SER A 28 -4.24 -13.91 19.57
CA SER A 28 -3.74 -14.37 18.26
C SER A 28 -4.88 -15.06 17.53
N ASN A 29 -5.61 -14.32 16.69
CA ASN A 29 -6.55 -14.93 15.77
C ASN A 29 -5.73 -15.54 14.61
N PRO A 30 -5.60 -16.88 14.51
CA PRO A 30 -4.76 -17.53 13.49
C PRO A 30 -5.30 -17.38 12.06
N LEU A 31 -6.41 -16.64 11.89
CA LEU A 31 -7.04 -16.34 10.60
C LEU A 31 -6.78 -14.90 10.11
N LEU A 32 -6.01 -14.08 10.85
CA LEU A 32 -5.61 -12.75 10.38
C LEU A 32 -4.41 -12.86 9.46
N ALA A 33 -4.52 -12.28 8.26
CA ALA A 33 -3.37 -12.08 7.40
C ALA A 33 -2.41 -11.07 8.05
N LYS A 34 -1.12 -11.42 8.14
CA LYS A 34 -0.09 -10.54 8.69
C LYS A 34 0.55 -9.69 7.60
N VAL A 35 0.50 -8.37 7.75
CA VAL A 35 1.12 -7.43 6.81
C VAL A 35 2.18 -6.60 7.52
N LEU A 36 3.41 -6.64 7.02
CA LEU A 36 4.45 -5.71 7.48
C LEU A 36 4.22 -4.38 6.77
N LEU A 37 3.87 -3.35 7.52
CA LEU A 37 3.64 -2.00 7.03
C LEU A 37 4.92 -1.19 7.23
N CYS A 38 5.56 -0.78 6.14
CA CYS A 38 6.74 0.07 6.14
C CYS A 38 6.38 1.50 5.76
N SER A 39 6.82 2.47 6.56
CA SER A 39 6.70 3.91 6.26
C SER A 39 8.04 4.66 6.41
N ARG A 40 9.17 3.95 6.31
CA ARG A 40 10.50 4.54 6.36
C ARG A 40 10.71 5.52 5.20
N THR A 41 11.32 6.67 5.50
CA THR A 41 11.67 7.69 4.51
C THR A 41 13.12 8.11 4.66
N ASP A 42 13.92 7.88 3.63
CA ASP A 42 15.27 8.43 3.47
C ASP A 42 15.27 9.62 2.48
N GLY A 43 14.07 10.01 2.01
CA GLY A 43 13.79 11.22 1.24
C GLY A 43 12.71 12.08 1.88
N PHE A 44 11.78 12.63 1.07
CA PHE A 44 10.70 13.47 1.57
C PHE A 44 9.76 12.71 2.50
N ARG A 45 9.38 13.33 3.62
CA ARG A 45 8.50 12.76 4.65
C ARG A 45 7.13 13.43 4.61
N HIS A 46 6.11 12.64 4.32
CA HIS A 46 4.73 13.11 4.26
C HIS A 46 4.11 13.22 5.65
N ASP A 47 3.44 14.34 5.94
CA ASP A 47 2.73 14.57 7.21
C ASP A 47 1.56 13.59 7.44
N SER A 48 1.08 12.92 6.39
CA SER A 48 -0.02 11.96 6.46
C SER A 48 0.39 10.56 6.91
N ILE A 49 1.69 10.26 7.05
CA ILE A 49 2.20 8.94 7.48
C ILE A 49 1.52 8.46 8.79
N PRO A 50 1.49 9.25 9.89
CA PRO A 50 0.87 8.78 11.13
C PRO A 50 -0.63 8.49 10.98
N THR A 51 -1.35 9.28 10.17
CA THR A 51 -2.77 9.07 9.90
C THR A 51 -2.99 7.82 9.07
N ALA A 52 -2.16 7.60 8.04
CA ALA A 52 -2.23 6.41 7.20
C ALA A 52 -2.05 5.12 8.02
N VAL A 53 -0.98 5.04 8.82
CA VAL A 53 -0.72 3.91 9.74
C VAL A 53 -1.90 3.68 10.68
N LYS A 54 -2.41 4.76 11.29
CA LYS A 54 -3.53 4.67 12.23
C LYS A 54 -4.80 4.15 11.57
N GLN A 55 -5.12 4.65 10.37
CA GLN A 55 -6.30 4.23 9.62
C GLN A 55 -6.18 2.78 9.18
N LEU A 56 -5.03 2.36 8.66
CA LEU A 56 -4.80 0.94 8.30
C LEU A 56 -4.99 0.02 9.52
N GLN A 57 -4.45 0.37 10.69
CA GLN A 57 -4.65 -0.40 11.92
C GLN A 57 -6.12 -0.42 12.41
N VAL A 58 -6.87 0.68 12.21
CA VAL A 58 -8.30 0.73 12.56
C VAL A 58 -9.14 -0.11 11.61
N TRP A 59 -8.83 -0.09 10.32
CA TRP A 59 -9.60 -0.79 9.29
C TRP A 59 -9.22 -2.27 9.17
N GLY A 60 -7.97 -2.64 9.43
CA GLY A 60 -7.44 -4.00 9.29
C GLY A 60 -8.32 -5.10 9.87
N PRO A 61 -8.76 -5.01 11.15
CA PRO A 61 -9.61 -6.03 11.76
C PRO A 61 -10.93 -6.30 11.03
N TYR A 62 -11.51 -5.31 10.35
CA TYR A 62 -12.74 -5.48 9.56
C TYR A 62 -12.52 -6.31 8.28
N TYR A 63 -11.27 -6.46 7.86
CA TYR A 63 -10.85 -7.19 6.66
C TYR A 63 -10.03 -8.44 7.00
N ASN A 64 -9.97 -8.83 8.28
CA ASN A 64 -9.09 -9.89 8.78
C ASN A 64 -7.60 -9.67 8.47
N ILE A 65 -7.13 -8.43 8.62
CA ILE A 65 -5.73 -8.05 8.40
C ILE A 65 -5.16 -7.46 9.69
N SER A 66 -3.99 -7.91 10.10
CA SER A 66 -3.17 -7.27 11.14
C SER A 66 -1.96 -6.60 10.52
N PHE A 67 -1.67 -5.37 10.93
CA PHE A 67 -0.52 -4.60 10.46
C PHE A 67 0.54 -4.46 11.55
N ASP A 68 1.74 -4.95 11.28
CA ASP A 68 2.93 -4.69 12.08
C ASP A 68 3.66 -3.51 11.42
N ALA A 69 3.56 -2.31 12.01
CA ALA A 69 4.12 -1.09 11.44
C ALA A 69 5.59 -0.91 11.85
N THR A 70 6.45 -0.53 10.89
CA THR A 70 7.87 -0.28 11.11
C THR A 70 8.39 0.87 10.24
N GLU A 71 9.38 1.60 10.77
CA GLU A 71 10.28 2.46 10.00
C GLU A 71 11.75 1.97 10.12
N ASP A 72 11.95 0.85 10.84
CA ASP A 72 13.25 0.25 11.13
C ASP A 72 13.67 -0.71 9.99
N GLN A 73 14.78 -0.40 9.34
CA GLN A 73 15.34 -1.19 8.24
C GLN A 73 15.82 -2.57 8.71
N GLU A 74 16.19 -2.73 9.99
CA GLU A 74 16.69 -3.99 10.54
C GLU A 74 15.59 -5.07 10.62
N LYS A 75 14.33 -4.69 10.38
CA LYS A 75 13.21 -5.65 10.24
C LYS A 75 13.17 -6.35 8.90
N PHE A 76 13.96 -5.93 7.92
CA PHE A 76 13.99 -6.55 6.59
C PHE A 76 15.04 -7.65 6.54
N THR A 77 14.79 -8.75 7.25
CA THR A 77 15.60 -9.97 7.18
C THR A 77 14.76 -11.13 6.65
N VAL A 78 15.41 -12.14 6.07
CA VAL A 78 14.72 -13.33 5.53
C VAL A 78 13.81 -13.97 6.59
N GLU A 79 14.32 -14.09 7.82
CA GLU A 79 13.59 -14.71 8.94
C GLU A 79 12.37 -13.88 9.32
N ASN A 80 12.52 -12.56 9.43
CA ASN A 80 11.42 -11.70 9.83
C ASN A 80 10.36 -11.59 8.72
N LEU A 81 10.77 -11.47 7.45
CA LEU A 81 9.84 -11.37 6.31
C LEU A 81 9.04 -12.66 6.08
N ALA A 82 9.57 -13.82 6.48
CA ALA A 82 8.90 -15.12 6.30
C ALA A 82 7.54 -15.24 7.03
N GLN A 83 7.29 -14.42 8.05
CA GLN A 83 6.02 -14.42 8.78
C GLN A 83 4.92 -13.56 8.10
N TYR A 84 5.25 -12.74 7.11
CA TYR A 84 4.27 -11.83 6.53
C TYR A 84 3.64 -12.40 5.26
N ASP A 85 2.33 -12.23 5.15
CA ASP A 85 1.53 -12.59 3.98
C ASP A 85 1.64 -11.54 2.87
N ALA A 86 1.86 -10.28 3.24
CA ALA A 86 2.18 -9.18 2.33
C ALA A 86 3.14 -8.18 2.98
N LEU A 87 3.91 -7.48 2.14
CA LEU A 87 4.63 -6.27 2.52
C LEU A 87 3.86 -5.07 1.95
N LEU A 88 3.59 -4.08 2.79
CA LEU A 88 2.90 -2.85 2.43
C LEU A 88 3.82 -1.66 2.66
N PHE A 89 4.11 -0.90 1.60
CA PHE A 89 4.93 0.31 1.66
C PHE A 89 4.03 1.54 1.51
N VAL A 90 3.97 2.38 2.53
CA VAL A 90 3.16 3.60 2.52
C VAL A 90 4.08 4.79 2.66
N HIS A 91 4.08 5.67 1.65
CA HIS A 91 4.89 6.90 1.64
C HIS A 91 6.39 6.71 1.78
N THR A 92 6.92 5.49 1.56
CA THR A 92 8.37 5.29 1.62
C THR A 92 9.07 6.09 0.54
N SER A 93 10.29 6.55 0.80
CA SER A 93 11.03 7.40 -0.14
C SER A 93 12.53 7.26 0.05
N GLY A 94 13.30 7.51 -1.01
CA GLY A 94 14.76 7.33 -1.01
C GLY A 94 15.18 5.86 -1.05
N ASP A 95 16.30 5.55 -0.42
CA ASP A 95 16.92 4.21 -0.42
C ASP A 95 16.70 3.54 0.96
N ILE A 96 15.58 2.82 1.13
CA ILE A 96 15.09 2.39 2.46
C ILE A 96 15.70 1.08 3.00
N PHE A 97 16.49 0.37 2.20
CA PHE A 97 17.15 -0.89 2.57
C PHE A 97 18.66 -0.79 2.41
N ASP A 98 19.36 -1.50 3.29
CA ASP A 98 20.74 -1.91 3.06
C ASP A 98 20.79 -3.19 2.19
N SER A 99 21.98 -3.74 1.99
CA SER A 99 22.17 -4.97 1.22
C SER A 99 21.41 -6.17 1.81
N THR A 100 21.33 -6.27 3.14
CA THR A 100 20.61 -7.38 3.80
C THR A 100 19.10 -7.26 3.55
N GLY A 101 18.56 -6.03 3.63
CA GLY A 101 17.17 -5.76 3.28
C GLY A 101 16.84 -6.02 1.82
N GLN A 102 17.75 -5.66 0.90
CA GLN A 102 17.59 -5.95 -0.53
C GLN A 102 17.55 -7.47 -0.80
N ASP A 103 18.50 -8.22 -0.25
CA ASP A 103 18.55 -9.68 -0.37
C ASP A 103 17.29 -10.34 0.21
N ALA A 104 16.82 -9.87 1.38
CA ALA A 104 15.62 -10.38 2.02
C ALA A 104 14.35 -10.10 1.20
N PHE A 105 14.25 -8.90 0.60
CA PHE A 105 13.12 -8.53 -0.24
C PHE A 105 13.09 -9.34 -1.55
N GLU A 106 14.24 -9.52 -2.22
CA GLU A 106 14.35 -10.38 -3.40
C GLU A 106 13.95 -11.83 -3.09
N ASP A 107 14.46 -12.38 -1.99
CA ASP A 107 14.10 -13.73 -1.54
C ASP A 107 12.61 -13.85 -1.21
N TYR A 108 12.04 -12.85 -0.55
CA TYR A 108 10.61 -12.79 -0.25
C TYR A 108 9.76 -12.83 -1.53
N LEU A 109 10.08 -12.03 -2.54
CA LEU A 109 9.39 -12.02 -3.83
C LEU A 109 9.57 -13.35 -4.58
N ALA A 110 10.79 -13.89 -4.62
CA ALA A 110 11.09 -15.17 -5.27
C ALA A 110 10.31 -16.35 -4.66
N LYS A 111 9.97 -16.26 -3.37
CA LYS A 111 9.13 -17.24 -2.63
C LYS A 111 7.63 -16.99 -2.78
N GLY A 112 7.20 -16.14 -3.71
CA GLY A 112 5.79 -15.84 -3.96
C GLY A 112 5.21 -14.79 -3.01
N GLY A 113 6.04 -14.00 -2.35
CA GLY A 113 5.61 -12.94 -1.45
C GLY A 113 4.75 -11.88 -2.15
N ASN A 114 3.72 -11.41 -1.45
CA ASN A 114 2.81 -10.38 -1.95
C ASN A 114 3.32 -8.97 -1.61
N PHE A 115 3.06 -8.03 -2.50
CA PHE A 115 3.51 -6.64 -2.41
C PHE A 115 2.34 -5.66 -2.55
N ALA A 116 2.38 -4.58 -1.78
CA ALA A 116 1.50 -3.44 -1.93
C ALA A 116 2.27 -2.13 -1.69
N ALA A 117 1.96 -1.08 -2.44
CA ALA A 117 2.57 0.22 -2.29
C ALA A 117 1.55 1.36 -2.45
N VAL A 118 1.73 2.45 -1.72
CA VAL A 118 0.82 3.60 -1.74
C VAL A 118 1.57 4.92 -1.79
N HIS A 119 1.08 5.83 -2.64
CA HIS A 119 1.55 7.19 -2.85
C HIS A 119 3.04 7.25 -3.14
N ALA A 120 3.81 7.94 -2.28
CA ALA A 120 5.21 8.22 -2.49
C ALA A 120 6.11 6.98 -2.42
N ALA A 121 5.60 5.80 -2.08
CA ALA A 121 6.34 4.55 -2.28
C ALA A 121 6.90 4.43 -3.71
N SER A 122 6.26 5.03 -4.72
CA SER A 122 6.79 5.06 -6.08
C SER A 122 8.02 5.96 -6.29
N THR A 123 8.40 6.78 -5.31
CA THR A 123 9.63 7.58 -5.27
C THR A 123 10.82 6.82 -4.69
N THR A 124 10.57 5.67 -4.05
CA THR A 124 11.62 4.81 -3.48
C THR A 124 12.47 4.22 -4.61
N TYR A 125 13.80 4.25 -4.46
CA TYR A 125 14.79 3.85 -5.46
C TYR A 125 14.68 4.57 -6.82
N MET A 126 14.07 5.76 -6.89
CA MET A 126 13.97 6.53 -8.13
C MET A 126 15.35 6.96 -8.66
N LEU A 127 16.29 7.33 -7.77
CA LEU A 127 17.64 7.76 -8.15
C LEU A 127 18.64 6.60 -8.32
N LYS A 128 18.32 5.42 -7.78
CA LYS A 128 19.09 4.18 -7.91
C LYS A 128 18.16 3.03 -8.27
N PRO A 129 17.66 2.99 -9.52
CA PRO A 129 16.69 1.99 -9.93
C PRO A 129 17.19 0.57 -9.68
N TRP A 130 16.34 -0.24 -9.05
CA TRP A 130 16.62 -1.62 -8.69
C TRP A 130 15.40 -2.47 -9.07
N ALA A 131 15.58 -3.33 -10.07
CA ALA A 131 14.50 -4.01 -10.77
C ALA A 131 13.50 -4.76 -9.86
N PRO A 132 13.93 -5.52 -8.82
CA PRO A 132 13.01 -6.17 -7.89
C PRO A 132 11.99 -5.22 -7.26
N TRP A 133 12.39 -3.98 -6.97
CA TRP A 133 11.47 -2.94 -6.52
C TRP A 133 10.68 -2.32 -7.67
N THR A 134 11.37 -1.74 -8.66
CA THR A 134 10.72 -0.90 -9.68
C THR A 134 9.77 -1.67 -10.57
N GLU A 135 10.09 -2.93 -10.89
CA GLU A 135 9.22 -3.77 -11.72
C GLU A 135 8.04 -4.36 -10.92
N THR A 136 8.26 -4.71 -9.65
CA THR A 136 7.17 -5.13 -8.75
C THR A 136 6.19 -3.98 -8.50
N LEU A 137 6.71 -2.77 -8.31
CA LEU A 137 5.90 -1.55 -8.22
C LEU A 137 5.13 -1.29 -9.52
N GLY A 138 5.76 -1.54 -10.68
CA GLY A 138 5.17 -1.44 -12.02
C GLY A 138 5.60 -0.19 -12.78
N ALA A 139 5.65 0.96 -12.12
CA ALA A 139 6.20 2.18 -12.69
C ALA A 139 6.70 3.12 -11.59
N THR A 140 7.83 3.78 -11.82
CA THR A 140 8.46 4.70 -10.86
C THR A 140 7.93 6.11 -11.08
N PHE A 141 7.73 6.85 -9.99
CA PHE A 141 7.39 8.28 -10.04
C PHE A 141 8.42 9.07 -10.87
N ILE A 142 7.97 10.14 -11.52
CA ILE A 142 8.86 11.10 -12.19
C ILE A 142 8.64 12.54 -11.72
N HIS A 143 7.39 13.01 -11.72
CA HIS A 143 6.98 14.32 -11.21
C HIS A 143 5.45 14.35 -11.03
N HIS A 144 4.93 15.47 -10.53
CA HIS A 144 3.51 15.82 -10.58
C HIS A 144 3.38 17.34 -10.78
N PRO A 145 2.23 17.85 -11.29
CA PRO A 145 1.97 19.27 -11.31
C PRO A 145 1.66 19.75 -9.89
N LYS A 146 1.48 21.06 -9.70
CA LYS A 146 1.02 21.57 -8.40
C LYS A 146 -0.23 20.81 -7.95
N ARG A 147 -0.26 20.40 -6.68
CA ARG A 147 -1.42 19.74 -6.05
C ARG A 147 -2.68 20.53 -6.35
N GLN A 148 -3.69 19.82 -6.81
CA GLN A 148 -4.94 20.40 -7.27
C GLN A 148 -6.06 19.36 -7.21
N THR A 149 -7.28 19.83 -7.39
CA THR A 149 -8.42 18.92 -7.54
C THR A 149 -8.36 18.22 -8.89
N ALA A 150 -8.40 16.89 -8.89
CA ALA A 150 -8.46 16.07 -10.09
C ALA A 150 -9.55 15.01 -9.95
N THR A 151 -10.07 14.53 -11.08
CA THR A 151 -11.04 13.44 -11.14
C THR A 151 -10.37 12.19 -11.63
N PHE A 152 -10.44 11.12 -10.84
CA PHE A 152 -9.95 9.82 -11.27
C PHE A 152 -11.11 8.91 -11.66
N VAL A 153 -10.84 8.04 -12.65
CA VAL A 153 -11.83 7.28 -13.40
C VAL A 153 -11.54 5.79 -13.24
N LYS A 154 -12.56 5.02 -12.90
CA LYS A 154 -12.47 3.59 -12.73
C LYS A 154 -12.25 2.90 -14.08
N GLU A 155 -11.19 2.11 -14.17
CA GLU A 155 -10.81 1.37 -15.38
C GLU A 155 -11.21 -0.12 -15.31
N THR A 156 -11.37 -0.66 -14.10
CA THR A 156 -11.74 -2.07 -13.89
C THR A 156 -12.98 -2.19 -13.01
N THR A 157 -13.99 -2.92 -13.48
CA THR A 157 -15.16 -3.33 -12.67
C THR A 157 -14.96 -4.74 -12.13
N GLY A 158 -15.59 -5.08 -11.00
CA GLY A 158 -15.51 -6.41 -10.40
C GLY A 158 -14.31 -6.64 -9.47
N HIS A 159 -13.29 -5.77 -9.50
CA HIS A 159 -12.12 -5.88 -8.65
C HIS A 159 -12.43 -5.42 -7.21
N PRO A 160 -11.95 -6.09 -6.14
CA PRO A 160 -12.24 -5.70 -4.75
C PRO A 160 -11.84 -4.26 -4.41
N ALA A 161 -10.78 -3.74 -5.02
CA ALA A 161 -10.34 -2.34 -4.88
C ALA A 161 -11.27 -1.30 -5.56
N THR A 162 -12.13 -1.70 -6.50
CA THR A 162 -12.98 -0.77 -7.29
C THR A 162 -14.47 -1.00 -7.09
N ASN A 163 -14.89 -2.18 -6.65
CA ASN A 163 -16.30 -2.47 -6.36
C ASN A 163 -16.95 -1.54 -5.31
N PRO A 164 -16.29 -1.18 -4.19
CA PRO A 164 -16.92 -0.39 -3.15
C PRO A 164 -16.82 1.13 -3.37
N THR A 165 -16.38 1.55 -4.56
CA THR A 165 -16.03 2.94 -4.90
C THR A 165 -16.83 3.42 -6.11
N PRO A 166 -17.09 4.73 -6.27
CA PRO A 166 -17.81 5.25 -7.43
C PRO A 166 -16.98 5.10 -8.71
N ASP A 167 -17.61 5.23 -9.88
CA ASP A 167 -16.89 5.18 -11.16
C ASP A 167 -15.98 6.39 -11.38
N ARG A 168 -16.31 7.50 -10.70
CA ARG A 168 -15.56 8.74 -10.71
C ARG A 168 -15.51 9.31 -9.30
N TRP A 169 -14.33 9.71 -8.87
CA TRP A 169 -14.10 10.38 -7.59
C TRP A 169 -13.16 11.57 -7.77
N THR A 170 -13.43 12.64 -7.05
CA THR A 170 -12.73 13.92 -7.22
C THR A 170 -12.15 14.35 -5.88
N PHE A 171 -10.83 14.53 -5.82
CA PHE A 171 -10.11 14.92 -4.62
C PHE A 171 -9.00 15.91 -4.93
N ASP A 172 -8.60 16.70 -3.91
CA ASP A 172 -7.34 17.45 -3.93
C ASP A 172 -6.18 16.48 -3.72
N GLU A 173 -5.38 16.28 -4.76
CA GLU A 173 -4.30 15.30 -4.78
C GLU A 173 -3.17 15.70 -5.74
N GLU A 174 -2.04 15.01 -5.59
CA GLU A 174 -0.93 15.11 -6.53
C GLU A 174 -1.12 14.10 -7.66
N VAL A 175 -1.29 14.60 -8.88
CA VAL A 175 -1.43 13.74 -10.06
C VAL A 175 -0.05 13.31 -10.53
N TYR A 176 0.40 12.14 -10.05
CA TYR A 176 1.72 11.61 -10.35
C TYR A 176 1.83 11.17 -11.81
N SER A 177 2.87 11.65 -12.49
CA SER A 177 3.38 11.08 -13.73
C SER A 177 4.40 9.99 -13.44
N PHE A 178 4.60 9.07 -14.38
CA PHE A 178 5.47 7.90 -14.23
C PHE A 178 6.50 7.76 -15.36
N THR A 179 7.64 7.16 -15.04
CA THR A 179 8.75 6.96 -16.00
C THR A 179 8.42 5.98 -17.13
N SER A 180 7.41 5.12 -16.96
CA SER A 180 7.02 4.09 -17.91
C SER A 180 5.56 3.68 -17.73
N ASP A 181 5.02 3.03 -18.76
CA ASP A 181 3.69 2.44 -18.70
C ASP A 181 3.70 1.11 -17.91
N PRO A 182 3.03 1.02 -16.74
CA PRO A 182 3.02 -0.18 -15.92
C PRO A 182 2.42 -1.40 -16.64
N ARG A 183 1.59 -1.17 -17.67
CA ARG A 183 0.98 -2.26 -18.48
C ARG A 183 2.02 -3.04 -19.28
N ARG A 184 3.21 -2.47 -19.53
CA ARG A 184 4.34 -3.18 -20.18
C ARG A 184 4.85 -4.35 -19.33
N LEU A 185 4.63 -4.29 -18.02
CA LEU A 185 4.93 -5.37 -17.07
C LEU A 185 3.70 -6.26 -16.78
N GLY A 186 2.67 -6.16 -17.60
CA GLY A 186 1.43 -6.91 -17.43
C GLY A 186 0.49 -6.36 -16.36
N ALA A 187 0.75 -5.14 -15.84
CA ALA A 187 -0.16 -4.50 -14.90
C ALA A 187 -1.50 -4.17 -15.55
N LYS A 188 -2.56 -4.19 -14.74
CA LYS A 188 -3.93 -3.83 -15.14
C LYS A 188 -4.39 -2.64 -14.32
N LEU A 189 -4.98 -1.64 -14.97
CA LEU A 189 -5.37 -0.40 -14.32
C LEU A 189 -6.64 -0.58 -13.49
N LEU A 190 -6.62 -0.04 -12.28
CA LEU A 190 -7.79 0.14 -11.42
C LEU A 190 -8.39 1.52 -11.64
N TYR A 191 -7.52 2.53 -11.68
CA TYR A 191 -7.86 3.92 -11.88
C TYR A 191 -6.90 4.62 -12.83
N SER A 192 -7.46 5.52 -13.63
CA SER A 192 -6.76 6.55 -14.38
C SER A 192 -7.16 7.94 -13.91
N VAL A 193 -6.51 9.00 -14.38
CA VAL A 193 -6.97 10.39 -14.18
C VAL A 193 -7.61 10.94 -15.44
N ASP A 194 -8.72 11.68 -15.28
CA ASP A 194 -9.33 12.46 -16.36
C ASP A 194 -8.46 13.68 -16.65
N SER A 195 -7.78 13.65 -17.81
CA SER A 195 -6.88 14.72 -18.25
C SER A 195 -7.56 16.07 -18.49
N SER A 196 -8.89 16.14 -18.52
CA SER A 196 -9.62 17.42 -18.61
C SER A 196 -9.91 18.05 -17.24
N SER A 197 -9.61 17.34 -16.16
CA SER A 197 -9.97 17.75 -14.79
C SER A 197 -8.83 18.38 -13.99
N TYR A 198 -7.62 18.44 -14.55
CA TYR A 198 -6.44 19.01 -13.93
C TYR A 198 -5.51 19.63 -14.98
N GLU A 199 -4.70 20.59 -14.57
CA GLU A 199 -3.72 21.27 -15.42
C GLU A 199 -2.35 20.61 -15.30
N GLU A 200 -1.79 20.18 -16.44
CA GLU A 200 -0.43 19.61 -16.56
C GLU A 200 0.31 20.26 -17.73
N THR A 201 1.50 20.78 -17.46
CA THR A 201 2.34 21.44 -18.47
C THR A 201 3.45 20.53 -19.00
N ASN A 202 3.77 19.45 -18.29
CA ASN A 202 4.87 18.53 -18.57
C ASN A 202 4.35 17.09 -18.79
N VAL A 203 3.54 16.88 -19.83
CA VAL A 203 2.96 15.56 -20.12
C VAL A 203 4.06 14.54 -20.42
N VAL A 204 3.98 13.37 -19.76
CA VAL A 204 4.85 12.22 -20.03
C VAL A 204 4.09 11.23 -20.90
N ASP A 205 4.51 11.02 -22.15
CA ASP A 205 3.84 10.09 -23.06
C ASP A 205 4.22 8.62 -22.75
N GLU A 206 5.40 8.40 -22.17
CA GLU A 206 5.96 7.07 -21.87
C GLU A 206 5.14 6.27 -20.85
N GLN A 207 4.38 6.95 -19.97
CA GLN A 207 3.46 6.33 -19.02
C GLN A 207 2.20 5.74 -19.67
N GLY A 208 1.97 6.08 -20.94
CA GLY A 208 0.84 5.62 -21.75
C GLY A 208 -0.51 6.25 -21.37
N LYS A 209 -1.55 5.83 -22.10
CA LYS A 209 -2.92 6.34 -21.97
C LYS A 209 -3.92 5.18 -21.81
N PRO A 210 -4.98 5.32 -20.98
CA PRO A 210 -5.26 6.46 -20.11
C PRO A 210 -4.20 6.61 -19.00
N HIS A 211 -4.01 7.83 -18.46
CA HIS A 211 -2.93 8.17 -17.51
C HIS A 211 -3.11 7.33 -16.23
N PRO A 212 -2.21 6.38 -15.94
CA PRO A 212 -2.37 5.43 -14.84
C PRO A 212 -2.20 6.09 -13.46
N ILE A 213 -3.07 5.76 -12.50
CA ILE A 213 -3.00 6.27 -11.11
C ILE A 213 -3.06 5.14 -10.09
N ALA A 214 -3.74 4.03 -10.40
CA ALA A 214 -3.69 2.83 -9.59
C ALA A 214 -3.74 1.58 -10.47
N TRP A 215 -3.04 0.52 -10.08
CA TRP A 215 -2.95 -0.71 -10.85
C TRP A 215 -2.62 -1.90 -9.96
N TYR A 216 -2.70 -3.09 -10.57
CA TYR A 216 -2.25 -4.33 -9.97
C TYR A 216 -1.51 -5.19 -10.98
N GLN A 217 -0.69 -6.12 -10.50
CA GLN A 217 -0.08 -7.18 -11.27
C GLN A 217 -0.49 -8.53 -10.68
N ASP A 218 -1.09 -9.40 -11.49
CA ASP A 218 -1.42 -10.77 -11.06
C ASP A 218 -0.18 -11.54 -10.59
N TYR A 219 0.97 -11.19 -11.17
CA TYR A 219 2.30 -11.69 -10.83
C TYR A 219 3.26 -10.51 -10.73
N ALA A 220 3.87 -10.31 -9.56
CA ALA A 220 4.87 -9.28 -9.31
C ALA A 220 6.05 -9.42 -10.30
N ALA A 221 6.18 -8.48 -11.23
CA ALA A 221 7.10 -8.60 -12.36
C ALA A 221 8.57 -8.58 -11.93
N GLY A 222 8.90 -7.90 -10.83
CA GLY A 222 10.26 -7.88 -10.28
C GLY A 222 10.67 -9.16 -9.55
N ALA A 223 9.79 -10.16 -9.42
CA ALA A 223 10.12 -11.43 -8.78
C ALA A 223 10.93 -12.34 -9.71
N VAL A 224 12.17 -12.66 -9.31
CA VAL A 224 13.00 -13.65 -10.01
C VAL A 224 12.75 -15.04 -9.43
N ILE A 225 11.88 -15.81 -10.08
CA ILE A 225 11.50 -17.16 -9.64
C ILE A 225 12.66 -18.14 -9.82
N LYS A 226 13.06 -18.80 -8.73
CA LYS A 226 14.13 -19.80 -8.71
C LYS A 226 13.55 -21.19 -8.97
N SER A 227 13.90 -21.80 -10.11
CA SER A 227 13.51 -23.19 -10.42
C SER A 227 14.03 -24.15 -9.36
N GLY A 228 13.14 -25.00 -8.81
CA GLY A 228 13.47 -25.93 -7.72
C GLY A 228 13.77 -25.27 -6.36
N GLY A 229 13.57 -23.95 -6.23
CA GLY A 229 13.69 -23.22 -4.97
C GLY A 229 12.46 -23.42 -4.06
N PRO A 230 12.56 -23.03 -2.77
CA PRO A 230 11.42 -23.03 -1.87
C PRO A 230 10.34 -22.04 -2.35
N GLY A 231 9.07 -22.38 -2.13
CA GLY A 231 7.92 -21.55 -2.54
C GLY A 231 7.11 -22.18 -3.68
N PRO A 232 6.06 -21.49 -4.16
CA PRO A 232 5.09 -22.06 -5.09
C PRO A 232 5.57 -22.08 -6.56
N GLY A 233 6.78 -21.56 -6.84
CA GLY A 233 7.31 -21.48 -8.21
C GLY A 233 6.59 -20.44 -9.09
N ILE A 234 5.82 -19.54 -8.48
CA ILE A 234 5.12 -18.43 -9.11
C ILE A 234 5.27 -17.17 -8.24
N ALA A 235 5.24 -16.00 -8.87
CA ALA A 235 5.27 -14.73 -8.15
C ALA A 235 3.96 -14.48 -7.39
N GLY A 236 4.04 -13.73 -6.30
CA GLY A 236 2.85 -13.22 -5.62
C GLY A 236 2.19 -12.07 -6.38
N ARG A 237 1.16 -11.48 -5.79
CA ARG A 237 0.46 -10.32 -6.37
C ARG A 237 1.12 -9.00 -5.99
N SER A 238 0.99 -8.00 -6.86
CA SER A 238 1.38 -6.61 -6.58
C SER A 238 0.19 -5.65 -6.73
N PHE A 239 0.04 -4.70 -5.81
CA PHE A 239 -0.96 -3.63 -5.86
C PHE A 239 -0.30 -2.27 -5.65
N TYR A 240 -0.70 -1.26 -6.42
CA TYR A 240 -0.27 0.12 -6.24
C TYR A 240 -1.40 1.13 -6.42
N SER A 241 -1.39 2.17 -5.59
CA SER A 241 -2.22 3.38 -5.75
C SER A 241 -1.37 4.63 -5.51
N SER A 242 -1.38 5.59 -6.42
CA SER A 242 -0.63 6.84 -6.27
C SER A 242 -1.30 7.89 -5.39
N LEU A 243 -2.57 7.72 -5.03
CA LEU A 243 -3.28 8.63 -4.14
C LEU A 243 -2.84 8.45 -2.68
N GLY A 244 -3.01 9.48 -1.85
CA GLY A 244 -2.79 9.39 -0.42
C GLY A 244 -1.93 10.51 0.18
N HIS A 245 -1.72 11.63 -0.51
CA HIS A 245 -0.89 12.73 -0.01
C HIS A 245 -1.43 13.28 1.32
N ASN A 246 -2.73 13.57 1.36
CA ASN A 246 -3.37 14.34 2.42
C ASN A 246 -3.88 13.46 3.57
N ASN A 247 -3.86 14.00 4.79
CA ASN A 247 -4.56 13.40 5.95
C ASN A 247 -6.04 13.15 5.66
N ALA A 248 -6.69 14.10 4.96
CA ALA A 248 -8.09 13.99 4.57
C ALA A 248 -8.35 12.79 3.65
N THR A 249 -7.41 12.47 2.74
CA THR A 249 -7.51 11.29 1.86
C THR A 249 -7.56 10.01 2.68
N TRP A 250 -6.66 9.83 3.66
CA TRP A 250 -6.66 8.66 4.55
C TRP A 250 -7.86 8.58 5.48
N MET A 251 -8.52 9.70 5.78
CA MET A 251 -9.76 9.73 6.55
C MET A 251 -11.01 9.52 5.68
N ASP A 252 -10.88 9.54 4.36
CA ASP A 252 -11.99 9.32 3.45
C ASP A 252 -12.36 7.82 3.39
N PRO A 253 -13.62 7.44 3.70
CA PRO A 253 -14.03 6.04 3.68
C PRO A 253 -13.97 5.40 2.29
N THR A 254 -14.11 6.17 1.21
CA THR A 254 -14.03 5.67 -0.17
C THR A 254 -12.60 5.28 -0.50
N PHE A 255 -11.64 6.15 -0.16
CA PHE A 255 -10.21 5.86 -0.30
C PHE A 255 -9.79 4.67 0.55
N MET A 256 -10.22 4.60 1.80
CA MET A 256 -9.91 3.44 2.64
C MET A 256 -10.49 2.13 2.10
N LYS A 257 -11.73 2.14 1.57
CA LYS A 257 -12.31 0.97 0.90
C LYS A 257 -11.51 0.56 -0.35
N HIS A 258 -10.96 1.52 -1.11
CA HIS A 258 -10.07 1.22 -2.23
C HIS A 258 -8.79 0.52 -1.77
N ILE A 259 -8.09 1.07 -0.78
CA ILE A 259 -6.84 0.50 -0.25
C ILE A 259 -7.07 -0.87 0.38
N MET A 260 -8.09 -1.00 1.24
CA MET A 260 -8.40 -2.29 1.87
C MET A 260 -8.85 -3.33 0.83
N GLY A 261 -9.62 -2.93 -0.18
CA GLY A 261 -9.98 -3.79 -1.30
C GLY A 261 -8.76 -4.23 -2.14
N GLY A 262 -7.79 -3.34 -2.34
CA GLY A 262 -6.50 -3.67 -2.96
C GLY A 262 -5.76 -4.74 -2.17
N LEU A 263 -5.56 -4.51 -0.87
CA LEU A 263 -4.88 -5.46 0.03
C LEU A 263 -5.60 -6.81 0.11
N VAL A 264 -6.94 -6.79 0.17
CA VAL A 264 -7.77 -7.99 0.10
C VAL A 264 -7.47 -8.78 -1.17
N TRP A 265 -7.49 -8.12 -2.33
CA TRP A 265 -7.17 -8.81 -3.58
C TRP A 265 -5.74 -9.34 -3.59
N THR A 266 -4.77 -8.59 -3.08
CA THR A 266 -3.37 -9.04 -3.01
C THR A 266 -3.24 -10.28 -2.12
N LEU A 267 -3.89 -10.28 -0.96
CA LEU A 267 -3.88 -11.40 0.00
C LEU A 267 -4.73 -12.60 -0.45
N ALA A 268 -5.62 -12.43 -1.43
CA ALA A 268 -6.31 -13.53 -2.10
C ALA A 268 -5.41 -14.27 -3.13
N SER A 269 -4.12 -13.93 -3.21
CA SER A 269 -3.14 -14.71 -3.97
C SER A 269 -3.12 -16.16 -3.49
N ASN A 270 -2.91 -17.10 -4.43
CA ASN A 270 -2.67 -18.51 -4.09
C ASN A 270 -1.29 -18.75 -3.46
N THR A 271 -0.45 -17.72 -3.38
CA THR A 271 0.86 -17.74 -2.72
C THR A 271 0.83 -17.22 -1.29
N THR A 272 -0.32 -16.71 -0.82
CA THR A 272 -0.50 -16.20 0.55
C THR A 272 -0.23 -17.30 1.58
N ARG A 273 0.60 -17.01 2.59
CA ARG A 273 1.18 -18.03 3.48
C ARG A 273 0.15 -18.59 4.47
N VAL A 274 -0.75 -17.74 5.00
CA VAL A 274 -1.91 -18.17 5.80
C VAL A 274 -2.85 -19.06 4.98
N ALA A 275 -3.06 -18.74 3.69
CA ALA A 275 -3.91 -19.54 2.81
C ALA A 275 -3.26 -20.88 2.38
N ALA A 276 -1.94 -20.92 2.30
CA ALA A 276 -1.18 -22.11 1.93
C ALA A 276 -0.89 -23.04 3.13
N GLY A 277 -1.25 -22.64 4.36
CA GLY A 277 -0.93 -23.37 5.59
C GLY A 277 0.58 -23.52 5.78
N LEU A 278 1.35 -22.50 5.39
CA LEU A 278 2.82 -22.48 5.40
C LEU A 278 3.40 -21.89 6.70
N TYR A 279 2.56 -21.58 7.68
CA TYR A 279 3.01 -21.51 9.06
C TYR A 279 3.28 -22.93 9.54
N ASP A 280 4.53 -23.20 9.95
CA ASP A 280 5.02 -24.33 10.75
C ASP A 280 4.60 -25.78 10.40
N GLY A 281 3.97 -26.01 9.25
CA GLY A 281 3.46 -27.33 8.87
C GLY A 281 2.15 -27.72 9.59
N VAL A 282 1.57 -26.83 10.41
CA VAL A 282 0.24 -27.02 10.99
C VAL A 282 -0.75 -26.15 10.22
N GLN A 283 -1.53 -26.82 9.36
CA GLN A 283 -2.67 -26.20 8.66
C GLN A 283 -3.60 -25.53 9.70
N PRO A 284 -3.86 -24.22 9.59
CA PRO A 284 -4.84 -23.58 10.47
C PRO A 284 -6.21 -24.23 10.23
N THR A 285 -6.81 -24.75 11.29
CA THR A 285 -8.15 -25.32 11.23
C THR A 285 -9.13 -24.18 10.99
N VAL A 286 -9.73 -24.15 9.79
CA VAL A 286 -10.85 -23.27 9.45
C VAL A 286 -11.97 -23.52 10.46
N ARG A 287 -12.17 -22.60 11.40
CA ARG A 287 -13.41 -22.59 12.20
C ARG A 287 -14.52 -22.02 11.34
N THR A 288 -15.32 -22.91 10.77
CA THR A 288 -16.64 -22.63 10.20
C THR A 288 -17.56 -22.12 11.32
N GLY A 289 -17.51 -20.80 11.55
CA GLY A 289 -18.27 -20.10 12.60
C GLY A 289 -19.37 -19.16 12.09
N ALA A 290 -19.53 -18.98 10.78
CA ALA A 290 -20.71 -18.34 10.21
C ALA A 290 -21.55 -19.44 9.55
N THR A 291 -22.64 -19.83 10.21
CA THR A 291 -23.51 -20.91 9.76
C THR A 291 -24.22 -20.55 8.46
N ASN A 292 -23.89 -21.24 7.38
CA ASN A 292 -24.89 -21.76 6.47
C ASN A 292 -24.46 -23.16 5.98
N ASN A 293 -25.41 -24.06 6.12
CA ASN A 293 -25.31 -25.49 5.94
C ASN A 293 -24.94 -25.84 4.49
N GLN A 294 -23.74 -26.36 4.23
CA GLN A 294 -23.54 -27.46 3.27
C GLN A 294 -22.15 -28.10 3.35
N THR A 295 -22.20 -29.40 3.07
CA THR A 295 -21.20 -30.46 3.15
C THR A 295 -20.02 -30.31 2.18
N THR A 296 -18.82 -30.71 2.65
CA THR A 296 -17.63 -31.11 1.86
C THR A 296 -17.24 -30.17 0.71
N ALA A 297 -16.39 -29.18 0.97
CA ALA A 297 -15.67 -28.43 -0.05
C ALA A 297 -14.17 -28.42 0.29
N GLY A 298 -13.33 -28.68 -0.71
CA GLY A 298 -11.87 -28.64 -0.61
C GLY A 298 -11.35 -27.26 -0.15
N LEU A 299 -10.07 -27.22 0.22
CA LEU A 299 -9.33 -26.04 0.66
C LEU A 299 -9.77 -24.76 -0.09
N ALA A 300 -10.65 -23.99 0.54
CA ALA A 300 -11.12 -22.74 -0.03
C ALA A 300 -10.03 -21.69 0.20
N ALA A 301 -9.61 -21.03 -0.89
CA ALA A 301 -8.73 -19.88 -0.86
C ALA A 301 -9.21 -18.86 0.19
N TRP A 302 -8.27 -18.10 0.76
CA TRP A 302 -8.58 -16.96 1.62
C TRP A 302 -9.73 -16.17 0.99
N SER A 303 -10.88 -16.24 1.64
CA SER A 303 -12.09 -15.57 1.20
C SER A 303 -12.27 -14.42 2.18
N PRO A 304 -12.15 -13.17 1.73
CA PRO A 304 -12.44 -12.06 2.61
C PRO A 304 -13.89 -12.19 3.06
N VAL A 305 -14.15 -11.98 4.35
CA VAL A 305 -15.52 -11.78 4.86
C VAL A 305 -15.96 -10.38 4.38
N LEU A 306 -16.23 -10.23 3.09
CA LEU A 306 -16.77 -9.01 2.51
C LEU A 306 -18.25 -8.94 2.84
N GLY A 307 -18.57 -8.40 4.02
CA GLY A 307 -19.79 -7.64 4.16
C GLY A 307 -19.54 -6.27 3.54
N SER A 308 -20.13 -5.98 2.39
CA SER A 308 -20.16 -4.66 1.73
C SER A 308 -20.66 -3.51 2.64
N ASP A 309 -21.17 -3.86 3.81
CA ASP A 309 -21.91 -2.99 4.72
C ASP A 309 -21.11 -2.67 5.99
N GLN A 310 -19.85 -3.10 6.10
CA GLN A 310 -18.99 -2.74 7.22
C GLN A 310 -18.62 -1.25 7.11
N THR A 311 -19.23 -0.42 7.95
CA THR A 311 -18.82 0.97 8.16
C THR A 311 -17.73 1.00 9.22
N ALA A 312 -16.51 1.37 8.84
CA ALA A 312 -15.50 1.74 9.82
C ALA A 312 -16.02 2.89 10.71
N PRO A 313 -15.60 2.96 11.98
CA PRO A 313 -15.96 4.07 12.85
C PRO A 313 -15.49 5.39 12.23
N ALA A 314 -16.26 6.46 12.48
CA ALA A 314 -15.91 7.79 11.99
C ALA A 314 -14.46 8.14 12.37
N PRO A 315 -13.67 8.74 11.46
CA PRO A 315 -12.34 9.21 11.78
C PRO A 315 -12.38 10.10 13.03
N PRO A 316 -11.38 10.05 13.92
CA PRO A 316 -11.29 10.99 15.01
C PRO A 316 -11.32 12.42 14.46
N ILE A 317 -12.15 13.29 15.06
CA ILE A 317 -12.28 14.69 14.66
C ILE A 317 -10.89 15.34 14.68
N PRO A 318 -10.45 15.99 13.59
CA PRO A 318 -9.17 16.67 13.57
C PRO A 318 -9.05 17.64 14.74
N LYS A 319 -7.92 17.63 15.46
CA LYS A 319 -7.56 18.81 16.25
C LYS A 319 -7.40 19.97 15.25
N PRO A 320 -7.95 21.16 15.53
CA PRO A 320 -7.77 22.30 14.65
C PRO A 320 -6.27 22.56 14.47
N THR A 321 -5.80 22.43 13.24
CA THR A 321 -4.46 22.87 12.85
C THR A 321 -4.41 24.39 13.05
N PRO A 322 -3.41 24.95 13.75
CA PRO A 322 -3.27 26.40 13.79
C PRO A 322 -3.05 26.90 12.37
N THR A 323 -3.89 27.84 11.93
CA THR A 323 -3.77 28.53 10.65
C THR A 323 -2.44 29.28 10.63
N SER A 324 -1.41 28.75 9.96
CA SER A 324 -0.25 29.57 9.60
C SER A 324 -0.63 30.41 8.37
N THR A 325 -1.04 31.65 8.63
CA THR A 325 -1.00 32.69 7.61
C THR A 325 0.47 32.98 7.29
N GLY A 326 0.92 32.58 6.11
CA GLY A 326 2.17 33.03 5.50
C GLY A 326 3.25 31.95 5.39
N GLY A 327 3.37 31.35 4.22
CA GLY A 327 4.52 30.55 3.78
C GLY A 327 4.57 30.56 2.25
N GLU A 328 5.71 30.96 1.70
CA GLU A 328 6.02 31.08 0.26
C GLU A 328 5.84 29.76 -0.52
N PRO A 329 5.71 29.80 -1.86
CA PRO A 329 5.51 28.58 -2.65
C PRO A 329 6.73 27.66 -2.57
N GLU A 330 6.51 26.40 -2.19
CA GLU A 330 7.53 25.35 -2.32
C GLU A 330 7.83 25.14 -3.81
N SER A 331 9.02 25.58 -4.22
CA SER A 331 9.59 25.33 -5.54
C SER A 331 10.13 23.90 -5.61
N SER A 332 9.76 23.21 -6.68
CA SER A 332 10.25 21.90 -7.08
C SER A 332 11.71 21.96 -7.55
N ASP A 333 12.64 22.25 -6.63
CA ASP A 333 14.07 22.09 -6.89
C ASP A 333 14.56 20.78 -6.26
N GLY A 334 15.15 19.94 -7.10
CA GLY A 334 15.62 18.61 -6.77
C GLY A 334 16.54 18.58 -5.56
N ALA A 335 16.40 17.52 -4.76
CA ALA A 335 17.27 17.19 -3.66
C ALA A 335 18.74 17.13 -4.13
N ASN A 336 19.52 18.17 -3.82
CA ASN A 336 20.96 18.16 -3.94
C ASN A 336 21.55 18.18 -2.52
N THR A 337 21.85 17.01 -1.97
CA THR A 337 22.58 16.89 -0.72
C THR A 337 24.08 16.86 -1.02
N SER A 338 24.77 18.00 -0.89
CA SER A 338 26.23 18.03 -0.88
C SER A 338 26.74 18.09 0.56
N SER A 339 27.37 17.02 1.02
CA SER A 339 28.27 17.04 2.17
C SER A 339 29.54 17.83 1.83
N THR A 340 29.94 18.73 2.73
CA THR A 340 31.15 19.56 2.69
C THR A 340 32.45 18.79 2.49
N SER A 341 33.24 19.16 1.48
CA SER A 341 34.67 19.48 1.61
C SER A 341 35.25 20.09 0.32
N GLY A 342 35.96 21.23 0.44
CA GLY A 342 36.95 21.71 -0.54
C GLY A 342 36.41 22.63 -1.64
N GLY A 343 36.63 23.93 -1.52
CA GLY A 343 36.19 24.92 -2.52
C GLY A 343 37.09 25.00 -3.75
N VAL A 344 36.51 25.39 -4.89
CA VAL A 344 37.00 26.41 -5.83
C VAL A 344 35.97 26.70 -6.93
N ALA A 345 35.79 28.00 -7.22
CA ALA A 345 35.35 28.66 -8.45
C ALA A 345 34.04 28.26 -9.16
N SER A 346 33.15 29.25 -9.26
CA SER A 346 31.92 29.30 -10.06
C SER A 346 32.17 29.43 -11.57
N VAL A 347 31.47 28.62 -12.38
CA VAL A 347 31.21 28.88 -13.81
C VAL A 347 29.78 28.42 -14.13
N PRO A 348 28.93 29.23 -14.80
CA PRO A 348 27.58 28.80 -15.17
C PRO A 348 27.61 28.06 -16.51
N CYS A 349 26.83 26.99 -16.66
CA CYS A 349 26.67 26.35 -17.97
C CYS A 349 25.21 26.00 -18.25
N ASN A 350 24.78 26.41 -19.44
CA ASN A 350 23.47 26.26 -20.04
C ASN A 350 23.34 24.90 -20.75
N ILE A 351 22.09 24.43 -20.90
CA ILE A 351 21.56 23.51 -21.94
C ILE A 351 22.08 22.07 -21.91
N TRP A 352 21.18 21.11 -21.63
CA TRP A 352 21.40 19.68 -21.88
C TRP A 352 20.79 19.26 -23.21
N ALA A 353 21.65 18.69 -24.07
CA ALA A 353 21.31 18.08 -25.34
C ALA A 353 20.98 16.58 -25.14
N ILE A 354 19.98 16.12 -25.88
CA ILE A 354 19.54 14.72 -25.99
C ILE A 354 20.58 13.93 -26.77
N ALA A 355 21.04 12.79 -26.25
CA ALA A 355 21.90 11.85 -26.95
C ALA A 355 21.15 10.53 -27.24
N THR A 356 20.83 10.32 -28.51
CA THR A 356 20.27 9.08 -29.06
C THR A 356 21.41 8.08 -29.28
N VAL A 357 21.32 6.86 -28.73
CA VAL A 357 22.29 5.78 -28.97
C VAL A 357 21.83 4.93 -30.16
N VAL A 358 22.69 4.85 -31.19
CA VAL A 358 22.57 3.91 -32.31
C VAL A 358 23.48 2.72 -32.03
N MET A 359 22.93 1.50 -32.00
CA MET A 359 23.69 0.26 -31.96
C MET A 359 24.28 -0.08 -33.33
N GLY A 360 25.59 -0.33 -33.39
CA GLY A 360 26.30 -0.84 -34.56
C GLY A 360 27.15 -2.05 -34.18
N ALA A 361 26.89 -3.18 -34.86
CA ALA A 361 27.51 -4.48 -34.67
C ALA A 361 29.01 -4.50 -35.05
N ILE A 362 29.82 -5.28 -34.33
CA ILE A 362 31.22 -5.59 -34.66
C ILE A 362 31.29 -7.02 -35.23
N LEU A 363 31.67 -7.12 -36.50
CA LEU A 363 32.18 -8.34 -37.14
C LEU A 363 33.71 -8.34 -37.03
N GLY A 364 34.26 -9.46 -36.55
CA GLY A 364 35.70 -9.65 -36.37
C GLY A 364 36.43 -10.05 -37.65
N ALA A 365 37.72 -9.74 -37.68
CA ALA A 365 38.74 -10.49 -38.41
C ALA A 365 40.12 -10.16 -37.80
N SER A 366 40.76 -11.17 -37.22
CA SER A 366 42.19 -11.16 -36.90
C SER A 366 42.95 -11.78 -38.07
N LEU A 367 44.09 -11.16 -38.42
CA LEU A 367 45.20 -11.81 -39.11
C LEU A 367 46.17 -12.41 -38.09
#